data_AF-A0A448B9N3-F1
#
_entry.id   AF-A0A448B9N3-F1
#
_cell.length_a   1.000
_cell.length_b   1.000
_cell.length_c   1.000
_cell.angle_alpha   90.00
_cell.angle_beta   90.00
_cell.angle_gamma   90.00
#
_symmetry.space_group_name_H-M   'P 1'
#
loop_
_entity.id
_entity.type
_entity.pdbx_description
1 polymer ?
#
loop_
_entity_poly.entity_id
_entity_poly.type
_entity_poly.pdbx_seq_one_letter_code
_entity_poly.pdbx_strand_id
1 'polypeptide(L)'
;MTNNEIALLINSKEKIDDKFAIWMAHYDILQSRGRIFTKDNDGHEVSKIYCNCSNCNKIPENKKNKKLYLLMFNQSFTALREELEKTSSYREKLDIWINRFGINYCATYINEDQELSILPETSSEIEDYNKMQYNLWKNHLFSFKGKEKYCKTDLFSRVDDLNKQLLLSPFKDEVIKQTKTQILVQYESEVNSKTKQYFNNLIIGKPEPFNLKIWELTELINYIDANEAYKFLCYLHNQNMIIKEAFLSHAADVIAERDKGMTWTQIAKYFTERAVQFNRDIPYADKNFLNLEDKNGKKVSNKRTAFFENLKAFSPNEQFEIINDLCDSYSGTPGAIQLKQLLITQYKDLRMTSPIDDSAEKIEEVSGILSMFPKAEAAYNTAVEKFKNNIYQRNAVDDLRLSLELLVKEILNNEKSLENQQAELKKFLTSRKVLPEIANLIWANIDNITKYHNRYVKHDDNVGKTDSETMLDMTTTIIKIIIKAAT
;
A
#
# COMPACT_ATOMS: atom_id res chain seq x y z
N MET A 1 14.25 -3.95 -32.23
CA MET A 1 15.50 -3.69 -32.97
C MET A 1 16.48 -3.00 -32.05
N THR A 2 17.75 -3.39 -32.10
CA THR A 2 18.85 -2.70 -31.41
C THR A 2 19.16 -1.37 -32.10
N ASN A 3 19.84 -0.43 -31.42
CA ASN A 3 20.22 0.85 -32.01
C ASN A 3 21.11 0.66 -33.25
N ASN A 4 21.99 -0.35 -33.23
CA ASN A 4 22.82 -0.72 -34.38
C ASN A 4 21.98 -1.19 -35.59
N GLU A 5 20.94 -2.01 -35.35
CA GLU A 5 20.02 -2.44 -36.42
C GLU A 5 19.26 -1.26 -37.02
N ILE A 6 18.81 -0.32 -36.16
CA ILE A 6 18.15 0.92 -36.60
C ILE A 6 19.13 1.76 -37.44
N ALA A 7 20.37 1.91 -36.99
CA ALA A 7 21.40 2.67 -37.70
C ALA A 7 21.70 2.09 -39.08
N LEU A 8 21.84 0.76 -39.19
CA LEU A 8 22.03 0.06 -40.46
C LEU A 8 20.83 0.25 -41.40
N LEU A 9 19.61 0.13 -40.87
CA LEU A 9 18.38 0.32 -41.65
C LEU A 9 18.27 1.75 -42.21
N ILE A 10 18.58 2.76 -41.40
CA ILE A 10 18.60 4.16 -41.82
C ILE A 10 19.69 4.39 -42.88
N ASN A 11 20.91 3.89 -42.66
CA ASN A 11 22.02 4.08 -43.58
C ASN A 11 21.80 3.34 -44.92
N SER A 12 20.96 2.30 -44.95
CA SER A 12 20.60 1.59 -46.18
C SER A 12 19.69 2.38 -47.13
N LYS A 13 19.07 3.48 -46.66
CA LYS A 13 18.19 4.31 -47.48
C LYS A 13 18.97 5.40 -48.19
N GLU A 14 18.61 5.69 -49.43
CA GLU A 14 19.18 6.80 -50.19
C GLU A 14 18.42 8.11 -49.94
N LYS A 15 17.07 8.05 -49.91
CA LYS A 15 16.23 9.23 -49.74
C LYS A 15 16.20 9.69 -48.29
N ILE A 16 16.31 11.01 -48.10
CA ILE A 16 16.29 11.62 -46.76
C ILE A 16 14.93 11.44 -46.06
N ASP A 17 13.83 11.47 -46.81
CA ASP A 17 12.48 11.29 -46.26
C ASP A 17 12.33 9.91 -45.60
N ASP A 18 12.85 8.86 -46.25
CA ASP A 18 12.84 7.49 -45.72
C ASP A 18 13.72 7.38 -44.47
N LYS A 19 14.87 8.06 -44.44
CA LYS A 19 15.75 8.12 -43.26
C LYS A 19 15.05 8.75 -42.07
N PHE A 20 14.37 9.86 -42.28
CA PHE A 20 13.60 10.55 -41.24
C PHE A 20 12.43 9.69 -40.75
N ALA A 21 11.69 9.06 -41.66
CA ALA A 21 10.56 8.20 -41.30
C ALA A 21 10.99 7.01 -40.42
N ILE A 22 12.07 6.32 -40.79
CA ILE A 22 12.61 5.22 -39.98
C ILE A 22 13.11 5.74 -38.63
N TRP A 23 13.81 6.88 -38.60
CA TRP A 23 14.28 7.46 -37.34
C TRP A 23 13.11 7.81 -36.41
N MET A 24 12.06 8.45 -36.92
CA MET A 24 10.88 8.83 -36.15
C MET A 24 10.04 7.64 -35.66
N ALA A 25 10.13 6.49 -36.32
CA ALA A 25 9.49 5.26 -35.85
C ALA A 25 10.14 4.71 -34.56
N HIS A 26 11.35 5.18 -34.21
CA HIS A 26 12.11 4.68 -33.07
C HIS A 26 12.53 5.76 -32.07
N TYR A 27 12.50 7.04 -32.46
CA TYR A 27 12.92 8.16 -31.64
C TYR A 27 11.94 9.33 -31.75
N ASP A 28 11.77 10.08 -30.67
CA ASP A 28 10.88 11.24 -30.67
C ASP A 28 11.61 12.50 -31.20
N ILE A 29 11.04 13.11 -32.25
CA ILE A 29 11.60 14.30 -32.89
C ILE A 29 11.60 15.53 -31.97
N LEU A 30 10.68 15.62 -31.01
CA LEU A 30 10.63 16.72 -30.04
C LEU A 30 11.85 16.67 -29.10
N GLN A 31 12.31 15.47 -28.74
CA GLN A 31 13.52 15.27 -27.92
C GLN A 31 14.84 15.47 -28.69
N SER A 32 14.77 15.57 -30.03
CA SER A 32 15.97 15.64 -30.87
C SER A 32 16.79 16.93 -30.70
N ARG A 33 16.17 18.02 -30.19
CA ARG A 33 16.81 19.35 -30.04
C ARG A 33 17.52 19.82 -31.32
N GLY A 34 16.93 19.53 -32.49
CA GLY A 34 17.52 19.88 -33.79
C GLY A 34 18.70 19.00 -34.20
N ARG A 35 18.85 17.82 -33.60
CA ARG A 35 19.90 16.84 -33.87
C ARG A 35 19.28 15.47 -34.14
N ILE A 36 19.33 15.04 -35.39
CA ILE A 36 18.90 13.71 -35.80
C ILE A 36 20.16 12.91 -36.17
N PHE A 37 20.48 11.98 -35.28
CA PHE A 37 21.64 11.10 -35.40
C PHE A 37 21.19 9.67 -35.16
N THR A 38 21.82 8.74 -35.87
CA THR A 38 21.78 7.33 -35.49
C THR A 38 22.65 7.13 -34.25
N LYS A 39 22.32 6.12 -33.45
CA LYS A 39 23.04 5.80 -32.22
C LYS A 39 23.58 4.38 -32.29
N ASP A 40 24.68 4.11 -31.60
CA ASP A 40 25.11 2.75 -31.32
C ASP A 40 24.30 2.15 -30.14
N ASN A 41 24.56 0.88 -29.82
CA ASN A 41 23.90 0.21 -28.70
C ASN A 41 24.22 0.83 -27.33
N ASP A 42 25.33 1.57 -27.21
CA ASP A 42 25.70 2.31 -26.02
C ASP A 42 25.06 3.71 -25.97
N GLY A 43 24.36 4.11 -27.03
CA GLY A 43 23.66 5.38 -27.14
C GLY A 43 24.50 6.53 -27.68
N HIS A 44 25.75 6.29 -28.08
CA HIS A 44 26.60 7.31 -28.68
C HIS A 44 26.14 7.62 -30.11
N GLU A 45 26.25 8.87 -30.51
CA GLU A 45 25.90 9.30 -31.87
C GLU A 45 26.93 8.77 -32.89
N VAL A 46 26.46 8.05 -33.91
CA VAL A 46 27.33 7.38 -34.91
C VAL A 46 27.29 8.09 -36.25
N SER A 47 26.10 8.31 -36.81
CA SER A 47 25.92 8.94 -38.12
C SER A 47 24.90 10.07 -38.06
N LYS A 48 25.26 11.21 -38.66
CA LYS A 48 24.48 12.44 -38.68
C LYS A 48 23.51 12.43 -39.87
N ILE A 49 22.22 12.57 -39.60
CA ILE A 49 21.17 12.74 -40.61
C ILE A 49 20.85 14.22 -40.78
N TYR A 50 20.69 14.95 -39.67
CA TYR A 50 20.43 16.38 -39.64
C TYR A 50 20.97 17.03 -38.38
N CYS A 51 21.49 18.26 -38.50
CA CYS A 51 21.90 19.08 -37.36
C CYS A 51 21.64 20.56 -37.62
N ASN A 52 20.98 21.25 -36.70
CA ASN A 52 20.65 22.67 -36.80
C ASN A 52 21.80 23.61 -36.35
N CYS A 53 23.02 23.12 -36.10
CA CYS A 53 24.11 23.99 -35.68
C CYS A 53 24.53 24.97 -36.80
N SER A 54 25.10 26.10 -36.41
CA SER A 54 25.52 27.17 -37.32
C SER A 54 26.46 26.68 -38.43
N ASN A 55 27.33 25.72 -38.13
CA ASN A 55 28.26 25.14 -39.12
C ASN A 55 27.55 24.20 -40.11
N CYS A 56 26.64 23.34 -39.64
CA CYS A 56 25.91 22.42 -40.53
C CYS A 56 24.93 23.16 -41.43
N ASN A 57 24.34 24.27 -40.97
CA ASN A 57 23.43 25.10 -41.77
C ASN A 57 24.10 25.82 -42.96
N LYS A 58 25.44 25.83 -43.04
CA LYS A 58 26.18 26.33 -44.21
C LYS A 58 26.18 25.33 -45.38
N ILE A 59 25.92 24.05 -45.10
CA ILE A 59 25.90 22.98 -46.10
C ILE A 59 24.53 23.03 -46.83
N PRO A 60 24.49 23.19 -48.17
CA PRO A 60 23.23 23.34 -48.92
C PRO A 60 22.24 22.19 -48.70
N GLU A 61 22.74 20.96 -48.65
CA GLU A 61 21.93 19.75 -48.42
C GLU A 61 21.28 19.74 -47.02
N ASN A 62 22.03 20.12 -45.98
CA ASN A 62 21.48 20.23 -44.62
C ASN A 62 20.44 21.35 -44.51
N LYS A 63 20.56 22.42 -45.32
CA LYS A 63 19.56 23.49 -45.41
C LYS A 63 18.25 23.01 -46.05
N LYS A 64 18.31 22.06 -46.98
CA LYS A 64 17.14 21.37 -47.53
C LYS A 64 16.48 20.49 -46.45
N ASN A 65 17.28 19.74 -45.69
CA ASN A 65 16.80 18.87 -44.61
C ASN A 65 16.17 19.65 -43.44
N LYS A 66 16.58 20.91 -43.23
CA LYS A 66 15.95 21.81 -42.23
C LYS A 66 14.45 21.97 -42.46
N LYS A 67 14.00 22.10 -43.72
CA LYS A 67 12.56 22.24 -44.03
C LYS A 67 11.78 20.98 -43.63
N LEU A 68 12.34 19.81 -43.95
CA LEU A 68 11.75 18.52 -43.59
C LEU A 68 11.69 18.32 -42.08
N TYR A 69 12.78 18.65 -41.37
CA TYR A 69 12.83 18.63 -39.91
C TYR A 69 11.73 19.50 -39.29
N LEU A 70 11.62 20.77 -39.72
CA LEU A 70 10.61 21.69 -39.19
C LEU A 70 9.19 21.20 -39.46
N LEU A 71 8.91 20.69 -40.67
CA LEU A 71 7.60 20.11 -41.00
C LEU A 71 7.23 18.98 -40.03
N MET A 72 8.13 18.02 -39.84
CA MET A 72 7.89 16.86 -38.97
C MET A 72 7.84 17.23 -37.48
N PHE A 73 8.68 18.17 -37.04
CA PHE A 73 8.64 18.70 -35.68
C PHE A 73 7.29 19.38 -35.41
N ASN A 74 6.83 20.23 -36.33
CA ASN A 74 5.55 20.93 -36.22
C ASN A 74 4.38 19.94 -36.17
N GLN A 75 4.37 18.95 -37.05
CA GLN A 75 3.34 17.89 -37.04
C GLN A 75 3.30 17.16 -35.69
N SER A 76 4.47 16.75 -35.19
CA SER A 76 4.59 16.05 -33.90
C SER A 76 4.17 16.92 -32.71
N PHE A 77 4.51 18.22 -32.76
CA PHE A 77 4.13 19.21 -31.76
C PHE A 77 2.61 19.42 -31.73
N THR A 78 1.99 19.66 -32.89
CA THR A 78 0.54 19.84 -33.01
C THR A 78 -0.23 18.60 -32.57
N ALA A 79 0.21 17.41 -32.99
CA ALA A 79 -0.43 16.16 -32.58
C ALA A 79 -0.43 15.97 -31.05
N LEU A 80 0.72 16.22 -30.40
CA LEU A 80 0.81 16.14 -28.94
C LEU A 80 -0.09 17.18 -28.26
N ARG A 81 -0.10 18.40 -28.78
CA ARG A 81 -0.93 19.48 -28.24
C ARG A 81 -2.40 19.11 -28.28
N GLU A 82 -2.90 18.64 -29.42
CA GLU A 82 -4.28 18.21 -29.56
C GLU A 82 -4.64 17.05 -28.62
N GLU A 83 -3.71 16.11 -28.40
CA GLU A 83 -3.88 14.99 -27.47
C GLU A 83 -4.00 15.48 -26.02
N LEU A 84 -3.12 16.41 -25.61
CA LEU A 84 -3.16 17.01 -24.27
C LEU A 84 -4.41 17.90 -24.07
N GLU A 85 -4.83 18.67 -25.08
CA GLU A 85 -6.00 19.55 -25.01
C GLU A 85 -7.33 18.76 -24.95
N LYS A 86 -7.42 17.59 -25.58
CA LYS A 86 -8.60 16.70 -25.51
C LYS A 86 -8.77 16.03 -24.15
N THR A 87 -7.71 16.00 -23.36
CA THR A 87 -7.67 15.28 -22.08
C THR A 87 -8.14 16.19 -20.95
N SER A 88 -9.14 15.77 -20.18
CA SER A 88 -9.74 16.57 -19.11
C SER A 88 -9.01 16.42 -17.77
N SER A 89 -8.35 15.29 -17.53
CA SER A 89 -7.61 15.01 -16.30
C SER A 89 -6.12 15.37 -16.43
N TYR A 90 -5.59 16.11 -15.46
CA TYR A 90 -4.16 16.41 -15.40
C TYR A 90 -3.30 15.13 -15.29
N ARG A 91 -3.78 14.12 -14.56
CA ARG A 91 -3.08 12.84 -14.43
C ARG A 91 -2.94 12.10 -15.75
N GLU A 92 -3.99 12.11 -16.57
CA GLU A 92 -3.94 11.51 -17.91
C GLU A 92 -2.96 12.27 -18.83
N LYS A 93 -2.89 13.60 -18.72
CA LYS A 93 -1.88 14.42 -19.41
C LYS A 93 -0.46 14.02 -19.01
N LEU A 94 -0.23 13.78 -17.72
CA LEU A 94 1.06 13.26 -17.23
C LEU A 94 1.38 11.88 -17.80
N ASP A 95 0.42 10.97 -17.83
CA ASP A 95 0.60 9.61 -18.35
C ASP A 95 0.98 9.65 -19.84
N ILE A 96 0.28 10.45 -20.66
CA ILE A 96 0.63 10.68 -22.07
C ILE A 96 2.07 11.17 -22.19
N TRP A 97 2.45 12.17 -21.39
CA TRP A 97 3.79 12.74 -21.42
C TRP A 97 4.87 11.74 -21.03
N ILE A 98 4.66 11.00 -19.94
CA ILE A 98 5.62 10.03 -19.40
C ILE A 98 5.78 8.83 -20.35
N ASN A 99 4.68 8.33 -20.91
CA ASN A 99 4.73 7.25 -21.89
C ASN A 99 5.55 7.64 -23.13
N ARG A 100 5.48 8.91 -23.51
CA ARG A 100 6.17 9.45 -24.68
C ARG A 100 7.63 9.81 -24.42
N PHE A 101 7.93 10.44 -23.28
CA PHE A 101 9.23 11.06 -23.03
C PHE A 101 10.02 10.44 -21.87
N GLY A 102 9.42 9.53 -21.10
CA GLY A 102 10.00 8.92 -19.92
C GLY A 102 10.19 9.92 -18.76
N ILE A 103 11.33 9.83 -18.07
CA ILE A 103 11.66 10.61 -16.86
C ILE A 103 12.08 12.06 -17.20
N ASN A 104 11.85 12.55 -18.42
CA ASN A 104 12.16 13.92 -18.82
C ASN A 104 10.90 14.79 -18.87
N TYR A 105 10.39 15.11 -17.70
CA TYR A 105 9.08 15.73 -17.47
C TYR A 105 9.14 17.24 -17.20
N CYS A 106 10.33 17.82 -17.02
CA CYS A 106 10.54 19.28 -16.99
C CYS A 106 10.79 19.86 -18.39
N ALA A 107 10.60 19.07 -19.44
CA ALA A 107 10.82 19.53 -20.80
C ALA A 107 9.68 20.47 -21.20
N THR A 108 10.04 21.70 -21.54
CA THR A 108 9.16 22.60 -22.28
C THR A 108 9.55 22.54 -23.75
N TYR A 109 8.58 22.32 -24.63
CA TYR A 109 8.79 22.41 -26.07
C TYR A 109 8.18 23.71 -26.57
N ILE A 110 8.96 24.44 -27.37
CA ILE A 110 8.53 25.71 -27.97
C ILE A 110 8.50 25.52 -29.47
N ASN A 111 7.41 25.94 -30.09
CA ASN A 111 7.27 26.03 -31.53
C ASN A 111 6.69 27.38 -31.91
N GLU A 112 7.47 28.19 -32.62
CA GLU A 112 7.14 29.59 -32.91
C GLU A 112 6.80 30.34 -31.60
N ASP A 113 5.55 30.77 -31.42
CA ASP A 113 5.05 31.48 -30.24
C ASP A 113 4.23 30.58 -29.30
N GLN A 114 4.25 29.26 -29.50
CA GLN A 114 3.47 28.30 -28.73
C GLN A 114 4.35 27.47 -27.80
N GLU A 115 3.94 27.38 -26.53
CA GLU A 115 4.59 26.57 -25.51
C GLU A 115 3.77 25.31 -25.22
N LEU A 116 4.45 24.17 -25.12
CA LEU A 116 3.86 22.90 -24.72
C LEU A 116 4.62 22.35 -23.51
N SER A 117 3.90 22.25 -22.39
CA SER A 117 4.42 21.90 -21.07
C SER A 117 3.36 21.13 -20.29
N ILE A 118 3.82 20.31 -19.34
CA ILE A 118 2.99 19.64 -18.33
C ILE A 118 3.25 20.18 -16.92
N LEU A 119 3.93 21.33 -16.81
CA LEU A 119 4.14 21.92 -15.50
C LEU A 119 2.77 22.24 -14.86
N PRO A 120 2.55 21.83 -13.61
CA PRO A 120 1.28 22.02 -12.93
C PRO A 120 1.05 23.51 -12.63
N GLU A 121 -0.20 23.96 -12.70
CA GLU A 121 -0.59 25.35 -12.42
C GLU A 121 -1.33 25.49 -11.08
N THR A 122 -2.02 24.44 -10.65
CA THR A 122 -2.80 24.43 -9.39
C THR A 122 -2.14 23.57 -8.31
N SER A 123 -2.45 23.82 -7.04
CA SER A 123 -1.95 23.01 -5.92
C SER A 123 -2.31 21.52 -6.04
N SER A 124 -3.48 21.18 -6.59
CA SER A 124 -3.87 19.77 -6.81
C SER A 124 -3.00 19.12 -7.88
N GLU A 125 -2.72 19.83 -8.98
CA GLU A 125 -1.85 19.34 -10.04
C GLU A 125 -0.40 19.21 -9.57
N ILE A 126 0.07 20.15 -8.73
CA ILE A 126 1.40 20.09 -8.11
C ILE A 126 1.55 18.80 -7.30
N GLU A 127 0.51 18.41 -6.55
CA GLU A 127 0.52 17.18 -5.78
C GLU A 127 0.63 15.93 -6.66
N ASP A 128 -0.22 15.83 -7.68
CA ASP A 128 -0.22 14.70 -8.62
C ASP A 128 1.11 14.62 -9.40
N TYR A 129 1.62 15.76 -9.84
CA TYR A 129 2.92 15.87 -10.48
C TYR A 129 4.03 15.34 -9.56
N ASN A 130 4.15 15.88 -8.35
CA ASN A 130 5.23 15.49 -7.42
C ASN A 130 5.12 14.02 -7.00
N LYS A 131 3.92 13.48 -6.80
CA LYS A 131 3.71 12.05 -6.49
C LYS A 131 4.16 11.17 -7.64
N MET A 132 3.80 11.53 -8.87
CA MET A 132 4.23 10.79 -10.06
C MET A 132 5.75 10.85 -10.20
N GLN A 133 6.35 12.03 -10.00
CA GLN A 133 7.80 12.20 -10.03
C GLN A 133 8.52 11.36 -9.00
N TYR A 134 8.01 11.36 -7.76
CA TYR A 134 8.55 10.54 -6.69
C TYR A 134 8.62 9.07 -7.09
N ASN A 135 7.54 8.52 -7.65
CA ASN A 135 7.51 7.12 -8.05
C ASN A 135 8.46 6.81 -9.22
N LEU A 136 8.49 7.66 -10.25
CA LEU A 136 9.37 7.48 -11.40
C LEU A 136 10.85 7.51 -10.99
N TRP A 137 11.26 8.51 -10.21
CA TRP A 137 12.63 8.62 -9.76
C TRP A 137 13.02 7.56 -8.75
N LYS A 138 12.11 7.19 -7.84
CA LYS A 138 12.34 6.06 -6.93
C LYS A 138 12.64 4.78 -7.72
N ASN A 139 11.80 4.46 -8.71
CA ASN A 139 11.99 3.29 -9.56
C ASN A 139 13.28 3.39 -10.39
N HIS A 140 13.60 4.57 -10.91
CA HIS A 140 14.82 4.79 -11.68
C HIS A 140 16.08 4.60 -10.82
N LEU A 141 16.15 5.23 -9.65
CA LEU A 141 17.28 5.18 -8.72
C LEU A 141 17.59 3.75 -8.26
N PHE A 142 16.55 2.95 -8.04
CA PHE A 142 16.68 1.58 -7.52
C PHE A 142 16.63 0.48 -8.61
N SER A 143 16.51 0.87 -9.89
CA SER A 143 16.68 -0.06 -11.01
C SER A 143 18.15 -0.38 -11.28
N PHE A 144 18.44 -1.50 -11.97
CA PHE A 144 19.80 -1.85 -12.46
C PHE A 144 20.47 -0.75 -13.32
N LYS A 145 19.71 0.22 -13.84
CA LYS A 145 20.22 1.35 -14.62
C LYS A 145 20.62 2.57 -13.77
N GLY A 146 20.24 2.61 -12.49
CA GLY A 146 20.70 3.61 -11.53
C GLY A 146 22.18 3.37 -11.19
N LYS A 147 22.96 4.45 -11.04
CA LYS A 147 24.36 4.34 -10.58
C LYS A 147 24.42 3.50 -9.29
N GLU A 148 25.39 2.59 -9.19
CA GLU A 148 25.62 1.64 -8.08
C GLU A 148 25.52 2.23 -6.65
N LYS A 149 25.61 3.56 -6.51
CA LYS A 149 25.55 4.27 -5.24
C LYS A 149 24.18 4.17 -4.53
N TYR A 150 23.06 4.18 -5.26
CA TYR A 150 21.72 4.25 -4.66
C TYR A 150 20.99 2.90 -4.61
N CYS A 151 21.41 1.90 -5.39
CA CYS A 151 20.73 0.61 -5.45
C CYS A 151 20.80 -0.21 -4.14
N LYS A 152 21.58 0.24 -3.15
CA LYS A 152 21.67 -0.37 -1.82
C LYS A 152 20.97 0.42 -0.72
N THR A 153 20.43 1.60 -1.03
CA THR A 153 19.83 2.50 -0.02
C THR A 153 18.31 2.39 0.04
N ASP A 154 17.68 1.61 -0.83
CA ASP A 154 16.25 1.31 -0.75
C ASP A 154 15.93 0.39 0.43
N LEU A 155 14.65 0.38 0.84
CA LEU A 155 14.18 -0.43 1.95
C LEU A 155 14.51 -1.92 1.79
N PHE A 156 14.30 -2.51 0.61
CA PHE A 156 14.48 -3.95 0.42
C PHE A 156 15.94 -4.35 0.53
N SER A 157 16.85 -3.59 -0.08
CA SER A 157 18.29 -3.86 0.04
C SER A 157 18.77 -3.73 1.49
N ARG A 158 18.31 -2.71 2.22
CA ARG A 158 18.65 -2.54 3.65
C ARG A 158 18.13 -3.69 4.51
N VAL A 159 16.92 -4.17 4.23
CA VAL A 159 16.32 -5.32 4.93
C VAL A 159 17.06 -6.62 4.60
N ASP A 160 17.41 -6.85 3.33
CA ASP A 160 18.17 -8.01 2.91
C ASP A 160 19.57 -8.05 3.57
N ASP A 161 20.28 -6.93 3.59
CA ASP A 161 21.57 -6.82 4.25
C ASP A 161 21.48 -7.03 5.78
N LEU A 162 20.44 -6.51 6.43
CA LEU A 162 20.16 -6.78 7.84
C LEU A 162 19.89 -8.27 8.07
N ASN A 163 19.06 -8.91 7.23
CA ASN A 163 18.73 -10.32 7.37
C ASN A 163 19.98 -11.22 7.23
N LYS A 164 20.89 -10.90 6.29
CA LYS A 164 22.18 -11.57 6.18
C LYS A 164 23.01 -11.43 7.46
N GLN A 165 23.06 -10.24 8.06
CA GLN A 165 23.76 -10.02 9.34
C GLN A 165 23.13 -10.81 10.49
N LEU A 166 21.80 -10.85 10.55
CA LEU A 166 21.05 -11.59 11.57
C LEU A 166 21.21 -13.12 11.45
N LEU A 167 21.42 -13.65 10.24
CA LEU A 167 21.69 -15.07 10.01
C LEU A 167 23.08 -15.48 10.51
N LEU A 168 24.06 -14.58 10.42
CA LEU A 168 25.46 -14.85 10.78
C LEU A 168 25.78 -14.58 12.25
N SER A 169 24.95 -13.79 12.94
CA SER A 169 25.19 -13.37 14.32
C SER A 169 24.34 -14.14 15.34
N PRO A 170 24.94 -14.68 16.42
CA PRO A 170 24.19 -15.23 17.53
C PRO A 170 23.52 -14.14 18.40
N PHE A 171 23.90 -12.86 18.26
CA PHE A 171 23.40 -11.74 19.07
C PHE A 171 22.49 -10.81 18.26
N LYS A 172 21.33 -11.32 17.83
CA LYS A 172 20.40 -10.62 16.94
C LYS A 172 19.91 -9.27 17.47
N ASP A 173 19.58 -9.20 18.75
CA ASP A 173 19.06 -7.97 19.37
C ASP A 173 20.11 -6.84 19.37
N GLU A 174 21.37 -7.19 19.59
CA GLU A 174 22.48 -6.23 19.56
C GLU A 174 22.77 -5.76 18.12
N VAL A 175 22.65 -6.65 17.13
CA VAL A 175 22.73 -6.27 15.70
C VAL A 175 21.64 -5.23 15.37
N ILE A 176 20.37 -5.51 15.70
CA ILE A 176 19.26 -4.58 15.43
C ILE A 176 19.50 -3.23 16.11
N LYS A 177 19.91 -3.26 17.38
CA LYS A 177 20.21 -2.04 18.16
C LYS A 177 21.35 -1.24 17.50
N GLN A 178 22.42 -1.89 17.09
CA GLN A 178 23.55 -1.25 16.42
C GLN A 178 23.15 -0.70 15.05
N THR A 179 22.39 -1.45 14.24
CA THR A 179 21.87 -0.98 12.94
C THR A 179 21.00 0.26 13.12
N LYS A 180 20.16 0.29 14.16
CA LYS A 180 19.36 1.47 14.51
C LYS A 180 20.21 2.67 14.91
N THR A 181 21.25 2.46 15.72
CA THR A 181 22.19 3.55 16.05
C THR A 181 22.93 4.04 14.81
N GLN A 182 23.39 3.13 13.95
CA GLN A 182 24.11 3.45 12.73
C GLN A 182 23.29 4.30 11.77
N ILE A 183 22.01 3.95 11.52
CA ILE A 183 21.17 4.74 10.62
C ILE A 183 20.91 6.15 11.18
N LEU A 184 20.70 6.28 12.49
CA LEU A 184 20.50 7.59 13.12
C LEU A 184 21.76 8.45 13.01
N VAL A 185 22.93 7.89 13.30
CA VAL A 185 24.23 8.58 13.17
C VAL A 185 24.50 8.99 11.73
N GLN A 186 24.28 8.07 10.77
CA GLN A 186 24.45 8.33 9.34
C GLN A 186 23.64 9.55 8.90
N TYR A 187 22.35 9.61 9.26
CA TYR A 187 21.47 10.72 8.88
C TYR A 187 21.68 11.98 9.73
N GLU A 188 22.40 11.89 10.84
CA GLU A 188 22.78 13.04 11.66
C GLU A 188 24.06 13.73 11.14
N SER A 189 25.07 12.99 10.67
CA SER A 189 26.41 13.53 10.39
C SER A 189 26.93 13.31 8.96
N GLU A 190 26.45 12.31 8.23
CA GLU A 190 27.06 11.87 6.96
C GLU A 190 26.25 12.29 5.72
N VAL A 191 24.94 12.54 5.88
CA VAL A 191 24.08 12.97 4.77
C VAL A 191 24.07 14.50 4.62
N ASN A 192 23.66 14.98 3.44
CA ASN A 192 23.52 16.41 3.21
C ASN A 192 22.41 17.04 4.08
N SER A 193 22.51 18.36 4.30
CA SER A 193 21.62 19.09 5.22
C SER A 193 20.13 18.97 4.88
N LYS A 194 19.77 18.91 3.58
CA LYS A 194 18.39 18.76 3.13
C LYS A 194 17.83 17.37 3.40
N THR A 195 18.61 16.32 3.12
CA THR A 195 18.24 14.92 3.40
C THR A 195 18.03 14.72 4.90
N LYS A 196 18.94 15.25 5.74
CA LYS A 196 18.81 15.26 7.20
C LYS A 196 17.52 15.94 7.64
N GLN A 197 17.22 17.13 7.10
CA GLN A 197 16.00 17.86 7.42
C GLN A 197 14.75 17.03 7.10
N TYR A 198 14.67 16.43 5.91
CA TYR A 198 13.52 15.60 5.52
C TYR A 198 13.37 14.35 6.40
N PHE A 199 14.48 13.68 6.71
CA PHE A 199 14.46 12.51 7.59
C PHE A 199 13.95 12.85 9.00
N ASN A 200 14.43 13.95 9.58
CA ASN A 200 13.96 14.42 10.89
C ASN A 200 12.48 14.83 10.86
N ASN A 201 12.04 15.50 9.80
CA ASN A 201 10.65 15.87 9.57
C ASN A 201 9.73 14.63 9.53
N LEU A 202 10.17 13.56 8.86
CA LEU A 202 9.45 12.28 8.83
C LEU A 202 9.36 11.63 10.23
N ILE A 203 10.46 11.63 11.00
CA ILE A 203 10.49 11.07 12.36
C ILE A 203 9.48 11.73 13.29
N ILE A 204 9.33 13.07 13.20
CA ILE A 204 8.41 13.83 14.06
C ILE A 204 6.98 13.89 13.51
N GLY A 205 6.66 13.12 12.46
CA GLY A 205 5.32 13.06 11.88
C GLY A 205 4.92 14.31 11.08
N LYS A 206 5.89 15.05 10.54
CA LYS A 206 5.67 16.25 9.73
C LYS A 206 6.28 16.10 8.34
N PRO A 207 5.83 15.14 7.51
CA PRO A 207 6.33 14.99 6.15
C PRO A 207 6.13 16.28 5.35
N GLU A 208 7.05 16.55 4.42
CA GLU A 208 6.89 17.68 3.51
C GLU A 208 5.65 17.51 2.64
N PRO A 209 4.79 18.55 2.54
CA PRO A 209 3.59 18.48 1.72
C PRO A 209 3.94 18.52 0.22
N PHE A 210 3.35 17.59 -0.53
CA PHE A 210 3.60 17.45 -1.96
C PHE A 210 2.85 18.48 -2.82
N ASN A 211 1.96 19.28 -2.25
CA ASN A 211 1.08 20.20 -2.97
C ASN A 211 1.50 21.68 -2.91
N LEU A 212 2.55 22.03 -2.13
CA LEU A 212 2.93 23.42 -1.90
C LEU A 212 3.76 24.04 -3.04
N LYS A 213 4.64 23.26 -3.66
CA LYS A 213 5.50 23.71 -4.75
C LYS A 213 5.92 22.54 -5.63
N ILE A 214 6.36 22.83 -6.85
CA ILE A 214 7.03 21.83 -7.69
C ILE A 214 8.37 21.48 -7.04
N TRP A 215 8.66 20.18 -6.92
CA TRP A 215 9.91 19.73 -6.33
C TRP A 215 11.01 19.69 -7.37
N GLU A 216 12.15 20.30 -7.04
CA GLU A 216 13.36 20.16 -7.83
C GLU A 216 13.88 18.73 -7.76
N LEU A 217 14.57 18.28 -8.81
CA LEU A 217 15.10 16.91 -8.88
C LEU A 217 15.98 16.57 -7.66
N THR A 218 16.82 17.50 -7.23
CA THR A 218 17.69 17.32 -6.07
C THR A 218 16.91 17.20 -4.76
N GLU A 219 15.82 17.97 -4.59
CA GLU A 219 14.94 17.87 -3.43
C GLU A 219 14.23 16.52 -3.40
N LEU A 220 13.72 16.08 -4.55
CA LEU A 220 13.05 14.80 -4.71
C LEU A 220 13.97 13.61 -4.39
N ILE A 221 15.20 13.60 -4.92
CA ILE A 221 16.18 12.54 -4.64
C ILE A 221 16.52 12.50 -3.14
N ASN A 222 16.76 13.68 -2.53
CA ASN A 222 17.05 13.77 -1.09
C ASN A 222 15.88 13.26 -0.24
N TYR A 223 14.65 13.58 -0.61
CA TYR A 223 13.46 13.10 0.09
C TYR A 223 13.21 11.61 -0.13
N ILE A 224 13.43 11.07 -1.34
CA ILE A 224 13.35 9.63 -1.60
C ILE A 224 14.31 8.87 -0.68
N ASP A 225 15.57 9.30 -0.61
CA ASP A 225 16.58 8.66 0.24
C ASP A 225 16.22 8.76 1.73
N ALA A 226 15.80 9.95 2.19
CA ALA A 226 15.29 10.15 3.55
C ALA A 226 14.08 9.27 3.86
N ASN A 227 13.13 9.13 2.93
CA ASN A 227 11.93 8.34 3.13
C ASN A 227 12.22 6.83 3.18
N GLU A 228 13.14 6.32 2.36
CA GLU A 228 13.52 4.90 2.43
C GLU A 228 14.30 4.57 3.70
N ALA A 229 15.17 5.48 4.17
CA ALA A 229 15.80 5.34 5.47
C ALA A 229 14.80 5.44 6.62
N TYR A 230 13.82 6.36 6.54
CA TYR A 230 12.76 6.47 7.53
C TYR A 230 11.92 5.20 7.59
N LYS A 231 11.52 4.64 6.43
CA LYS A 231 10.83 3.35 6.37
C LYS A 231 11.67 2.23 6.96
N PHE A 232 12.97 2.21 6.73
CA PHE A 232 13.87 1.23 7.35
C PHE A 232 14.01 1.46 8.86
N LEU A 233 14.05 2.71 9.33
CA LEU A 233 14.02 3.05 10.74
C LEU A 233 12.70 2.60 11.39
N CYS A 234 11.56 2.83 10.73
CA CYS A 234 10.26 2.28 11.13
C CYS A 234 10.29 0.76 11.18
N TYR A 235 10.89 0.10 10.19
CA TYR A 235 11.09 -1.35 10.20
C TYR A 235 11.91 -1.82 11.42
N LEU A 236 12.97 -1.10 11.78
CA LEU A 236 13.80 -1.37 12.97
C LEU A 236 13.10 -1.04 14.29
N HIS A 237 12.29 0.03 14.34
CA HIS A 237 11.55 0.48 15.53
C HIS A 237 10.31 -0.35 15.81
N ASN A 238 9.58 -0.71 14.77
CA ASN A 238 8.35 -1.48 14.89
C ASN A 238 8.63 -2.96 15.14
N GLN A 239 9.91 -3.41 15.16
CA GLN A 239 10.30 -4.82 15.13
C GLN A 239 9.24 -5.63 14.41
N ASN A 240 9.19 -5.60 13.08
CA ASN A 240 8.30 -6.51 12.36
C ASN A 240 8.51 -7.90 12.94
N MET A 241 7.59 -8.35 13.80
CA MET A 241 7.85 -9.52 14.60
C MET A 241 7.98 -10.65 13.61
N ILE A 242 9.17 -11.23 13.57
CA ILE A 242 9.32 -12.47 12.85
C ILE A 242 8.48 -13.46 13.64
N ILE A 243 7.41 -13.97 13.03
CA ILE A 243 6.71 -15.12 13.59
C ILE A 243 7.76 -16.22 13.71
N LYS A 244 8.09 -16.58 14.94
CA LYS A 244 9.23 -17.46 15.22
C LYS A 244 9.05 -18.74 14.43
N GLU A 245 10.13 -19.32 13.89
CA GLU A 245 10.02 -20.59 13.14
C GLU A 245 9.36 -21.69 13.99
N ALA A 246 9.58 -21.69 15.31
CA ALA A 246 8.87 -22.58 16.24
C ALA A 246 7.34 -22.37 16.22
N PHE A 247 6.88 -21.11 16.10
CA PHE A 247 5.47 -20.79 15.97
C PHE A 247 4.92 -21.19 14.59
N LEU A 248 5.65 -20.94 13.51
CA LEU A 248 5.26 -21.38 12.16
C LEU A 248 5.18 -22.91 12.06
N SER A 249 6.12 -23.62 12.69
CA SER A 249 6.11 -25.08 12.80
C SER A 249 4.89 -25.55 13.60
N HIS A 250 4.60 -24.91 14.74
CA HIS A 250 3.43 -25.22 15.53
C HIS A 250 2.11 -24.97 14.77
N ALA A 251 2.03 -23.88 14.01
CA ALA A 251 0.90 -23.59 13.13
C ALA A 251 0.73 -24.68 12.07
N ALA A 252 1.83 -25.15 11.47
CA ALA A 252 1.81 -26.27 10.53
C ALA A 252 1.35 -27.58 11.19
N ASP A 253 1.76 -27.85 12.44
CA ASP A 253 1.35 -29.03 13.19
C ASP A 253 -0.16 -29.05 13.48
N VAL A 254 -0.72 -27.89 13.84
CA VAL A 254 -2.14 -27.69 14.18
C VAL A 254 -3.01 -27.68 12.92
N ILE A 255 -2.68 -26.88 11.91
CA ILE A 255 -3.55 -26.68 10.73
C ILE A 255 -3.40 -27.81 9.71
N ALA A 256 -2.19 -28.37 9.53
CA ALA A 256 -1.95 -29.52 8.67
C ALA A 256 -1.95 -30.85 9.45
N GLU A 257 -2.79 -30.95 10.49
CA GLU A 257 -3.02 -32.20 11.23
C GLU A 257 -3.60 -33.31 10.34
N ARG A 258 -3.37 -34.59 10.67
CA ARG A 258 -3.67 -35.74 9.80
C ARG A 258 -5.16 -35.95 9.52
N ASP A 259 -6.01 -35.82 10.54
CA ASP A 259 -7.41 -36.29 10.44
C ASP A 259 -8.44 -35.16 10.35
N LYS A 260 -8.19 -34.00 10.98
CA LYS A 260 -9.12 -32.85 11.00
C LYS A 260 -8.56 -31.58 10.34
N GLY A 261 -7.27 -31.58 9.99
CA GLY A 261 -6.60 -30.48 9.33
C GLY A 261 -6.67 -30.53 7.80
N MET A 262 -5.90 -29.67 7.14
CA MET A 262 -5.86 -29.58 5.69
C MET A 262 -5.28 -30.84 5.03
N THR A 263 -5.88 -31.24 3.92
CA THR A 263 -5.31 -32.24 2.99
C THR A 263 -4.24 -31.61 2.10
N TRP A 264 -3.38 -32.44 1.50
CA TRP A 264 -2.35 -32.00 0.55
C TRP A 264 -2.90 -31.09 -0.56
N THR A 265 -4.01 -31.49 -1.20
CA THR A 265 -4.63 -30.72 -2.28
C THR A 265 -5.14 -29.37 -1.80
N GLN A 266 -5.71 -29.30 -0.59
CA GLN A 266 -6.15 -28.05 0.01
C GLN A 266 -4.97 -27.11 0.29
N ILE A 267 -3.84 -27.66 0.77
CA ILE A 267 -2.62 -26.88 1.02
C ILE A 267 -2.07 -26.29 -0.30
N ALA A 268 -1.89 -27.09 -1.35
CA ALA A 268 -1.43 -26.58 -2.66
C ALA A 268 -2.33 -25.46 -3.15
N LYS A 269 -3.65 -25.72 -3.16
CA LYS A 269 -4.62 -24.78 -3.70
C LYS A 269 -4.60 -23.46 -2.93
N TYR A 270 -4.71 -23.52 -1.60
CA TYR A 270 -4.73 -22.32 -0.76
C TYR A 270 -3.45 -21.50 -0.90
N PHE A 271 -2.28 -22.12 -0.80
CA PHE A 271 -1.02 -21.40 -0.91
C PHE A 271 -0.75 -20.87 -2.33
N THR A 272 -1.19 -21.57 -3.38
CA THR A 272 -1.10 -21.06 -4.75
C THR A 272 -1.99 -19.83 -4.94
N GLU A 273 -3.22 -19.85 -4.42
CA GLU A 273 -4.12 -18.70 -4.45
C GLU A 273 -3.50 -17.49 -3.72
N ARG A 274 -2.92 -17.71 -2.53
CA ARG A 274 -2.23 -16.64 -1.78
C ARG A 274 -0.93 -16.17 -2.43
N ALA A 275 -0.17 -17.08 -3.04
CA ALA A 275 1.02 -16.76 -3.81
C ALA A 275 0.71 -15.83 -4.98
N VAL A 276 -0.38 -16.08 -5.71
CA VAL A 276 -0.86 -15.18 -6.77
C VAL A 276 -1.33 -13.85 -6.19
N GLN A 277 -2.13 -13.87 -5.12
CA GLN A 277 -2.66 -12.65 -4.48
C GLN A 277 -1.55 -11.71 -4.00
N PHE A 278 -0.52 -12.26 -3.35
CA PHE A 278 0.58 -11.50 -2.76
C PHE A 278 1.81 -11.36 -3.67
N ASN A 279 1.74 -11.90 -4.91
CA ASN A 279 2.84 -11.93 -5.86
C ASN A 279 4.14 -12.54 -5.26
N ARG A 280 4.03 -13.77 -4.73
CA ARG A 280 5.11 -14.54 -4.13
C ARG A 280 5.35 -15.85 -4.89
N ASP A 281 6.61 -16.26 -4.99
CA ASP A 281 6.95 -17.62 -5.40
C ASP A 281 6.90 -18.54 -4.18
N ILE A 282 6.29 -19.72 -4.33
CA ILE A 282 6.23 -20.74 -3.27
C ILE A 282 6.95 -22.03 -3.70
N PRO A 283 7.62 -22.72 -2.77
CA PRO A 283 8.38 -23.93 -3.09
C PRO A 283 7.49 -25.12 -3.48
N TYR A 284 6.27 -25.22 -2.94
CA TYR A 284 5.38 -26.38 -3.16
C TYR A 284 4.00 -25.96 -3.67
N ALA A 285 3.89 -25.79 -4.99
CA ALA A 285 2.64 -25.45 -5.69
C ALA A 285 1.95 -26.65 -6.38
N ASP A 286 2.66 -27.78 -6.58
CA ASP A 286 2.12 -28.93 -7.31
C ASP A 286 1.08 -29.70 -6.49
N LYS A 287 -0.03 -30.07 -7.12
CA LYS A 287 -1.07 -30.94 -6.55
C LYS A 287 -0.61 -32.41 -6.45
N ASN A 288 0.40 -32.80 -7.22
CA ASN A 288 0.99 -34.14 -7.26
C ASN A 288 2.27 -34.22 -6.41
N PHE A 289 2.09 -34.12 -5.09
CA PHE A 289 3.17 -33.98 -4.12
C PHE A 289 4.11 -35.21 -3.98
N LEU A 290 3.82 -36.36 -4.61
CA LEU A 290 4.68 -37.56 -4.61
C LEU A 290 6.00 -37.37 -5.37
N ASN A 291 6.10 -36.31 -6.16
CA ASN A 291 7.26 -35.98 -7.00
C ASN A 291 8.04 -34.75 -6.49
N LEU A 292 7.64 -34.18 -5.35
CA LEU A 292 8.29 -32.98 -4.83
C LEU A 292 9.55 -33.33 -4.07
N GLU A 293 10.64 -32.67 -4.42
CA GLU A 293 11.93 -32.77 -3.76
C GLU A 293 12.20 -31.48 -2.99
N ASP A 294 12.79 -31.59 -1.81
CA ASP A 294 13.30 -30.43 -1.09
C ASP A 294 14.52 -29.83 -1.84
N LYS A 295 15.03 -28.70 -1.35
CA LYS A 295 16.22 -28.02 -1.89
C LYS A 295 17.48 -28.91 -2.00
N ASN A 296 17.48 -30.09 -1.39
CA ASN A 296 18.58 -31.06 -1.41
C ASN A 296 18.26 -32.31 -2.26
N GLY A 297 17.16 -32.32 -3.03
CA GLY A 297 16.76 -33.46 -3.86
C GLY A 297 16.05 -34.58 -3.10
N LYS A 298 15.60 -34.35 -1.85
CA LYS A 298 14.94 -35.38 -1.04
C LYS A 298 13.42 -35.29 -1.16
N LYS A 299 12.76 -36.41 -1.47
CA LYS A 299 11.29 -36.48 -1.53
C LYS A 299 10.61 -35.95 -0.27
N VAL A 300 9.72 -34.99 -0.43
CA VAL A 300 8.94 -34.39 0.66
C VAL A 300 7.78 -35.31 1.02
N SER A 301 7.94 -36.10 2.08
CA SER A 301 6.95 -37.10 2.50
C SER A 301 5.90 -36.57 3.49
N ASN A 302 5.97 -35.31 3.93
CA ASN A 302 5.17 -34.80 5.05
C ASN A 302 4.48 -33.46 4.73
N LYS A 303 3.14 -33.42 4.84
CA LYS A 303 2.31 -32.24 4.55
C LYS A 303 2.61 -31.05 5.44
N ARG A 304 3.03 -31.30 6.68
CA ARG A 304 3.42 -30.25 7.63
C ARG A 304 4.67 -29.52 7.18
N THR A 305 5.64 -30.25 6.62
CA THR A 305 6.86 -29.67 6.07
C THR A 305 6.57 -28.80 4.85
N ALA A 306 5.70 -29.26 3.95
CA ALA A 306 5.31 -28.45 2.79
C ALA A 306 4.52 -27.19 3.19
N PHE A 307 3.60 -27.31 4.15
CA PHE A 307 2.88 -26.16 4.71
C PHE A 307 3.85 -25.14 5.32
N PHE A 308 4.78 -25.59 6.16
CA PHE A 308 5.76 -24.74 6.83
C PHE A 308 6.66 -23.99 5.83
N GLU A 309 7.23 -24.69 4.86
CA GLU A 309 8.11 -24.07 3.85
C GLU A 309 7.35 -23.13 2.90
N ASN A 310 6.10 -23.46 2.53
CA ASN A 310 5.26 -22.53 1.79
C ASN A 310 4.99 -21.26 2.61
N LEU A 311 4.66 -21.40 3.90
CA LEU A 311 4.40 -20.27 4.78
C LEU A 311 5.63 -19.36 4.94
N LYS A 312 6.84 -19.92 4.95
CA LYS A 312 8.10 -19.17 5.00
C LYS A 312 8.35 -18.30 3.77
N ALA A 313 7.71 -18.57 2.65
CA ALA A 313 7.86 -17.77 1.43
C ALA A 313 7.14 -16.41 1.51
N PHE A 314 6.26 -16.23 2.49
CA PHE A 314 5.47 -15.00 2.69
C PHE A 314 6.14 -14.07 3.72
N SER A 315 5.87 -12.77 3.62
CA SER A 315 6.33 -11.79 4.61
C SER A 315 5.66 -11.98 5.98
N PRO A 316 6.21 -11.49 7.11
CA PRO A 316 5.60 -11.70 8.44
C PRO A 316 4.15 -11.22 8.55
N ASN A 317 3.80 -10.11 7.90
CA ASN A 317 2.44 -9.60 7.82
C ASN A 317 1.53 -10.55 7.02
N GLU A 318 2.00 -11.03 5.86
CA GLU A 318 1.29 -12.03 5.06
C GLU A 318 1.14 -13.37 5.81
N GLN A 319 2.16 -13.80 6.55
CA GLN A 319 2.13 -14.99 7.41
C GLN A 319 1.07 -14.84 8.51
N PHE A 320 1.00 -13.67 9.15
CA PHE A 320 -0.04 -13.38 10.14
C PHE A 320 -1.44 -13.54 9.53
N GLU A 321 -1.71 -12.89 8.39
CA GLU A 321 -3.01 -12.97 7.73
C GLU A 321 -3.35 -14.40 7.29
N ILE A 322 -2.38 -15.13 6.71
CA ILE A 322 -2.56 -16.53 6.32
C ILE A 322 -2.92 -17.40 7.52
N ILE A 323 -2.16 -17.32 8.63
CA ILE A 323 -2.43 -18.14 9.81
C ILE A 323 -3.77 -17.75 10.44
N ASN A 324 -4.07 -16.46 10.52
CA ASN A 324 -5.33 -15.94 11.06
C ASN A 324 -6.54 -16.43 10.26
N ASP A 325 -6.50 -16.31 8.93
CA ASP A 325 -7.53 -16.80 8.02
C ASP A 325 -7.74 -18.31 8.12
N LEU A 326 -6.64 -19.07 8.23
CA LEU A 326 -6.69 -20.51 8.36
C LEU A 326 -7.26 -20.95 9.72
N CYS A 327 -6.96 -20.23 10.80
CA CYS A 327 -7.57 -20.50 12.10
C CYS A 327 -9.08 -20.26 12.10
N ASP A 328 -9.56 -19.26 11.36
CA ASP A 328 -10.99 -19.00 11.18
C ASP A 328 -11.66 -20.07 10.32
N SER A 329 -11.03 -20.43 9.19
CA SER A 329 -11.55 -21.44 8.26
C SER A 329 -11.56 -22.86 8.84
N TYR A 330 -10.65 -23.14 9.78
CA TYR A 330 -10.48 -24.45 10.42
C TYR A 330 -10.66 -24.37 11.94
N SER A 331 -11.58 -23.52 12.41
CA SER A 331 -11.87 -23.33 13.85
C SER A 331 -12.28 -24.61 14.57
N GLY A 332 -12.84 -25.60 13.86
CA GLY A 332 -13.16 -26.93 14.38
C GLY A 332 -11.98 -27.88 14.60
N THR A 333 -10.77 -27.52 14.17
CA THR A 333 -9.55 -28.31 14.37
C THR A 333 -9.04 -28.15 15.80
N PRO A 334 -8.70 -29.24 16.51
CA PRO A 334 -8.15 -29.17 17.86
C PRO A 334 -6.94 -28.23 17.93
N GLY A 335 -7.02 -27.21 18.79
CA GLY A 335 -5.94 -26.24 18.98
C GLY A 335 -5.98 -25.01 18.06
N ALA A 336 -6.85 -24.94 17.04
CA ALA A 336 -6.92 -23.78 16.15
C ALA A 336 -7.31 -22.48 16.87
N ILE A 337 -8.26 -22.54 17.81
CA ILE A 337 -8.66 -21.38 18.64
C ILE A 337 -7.50 -20.92 19.53
N GLN A 338 -6.78 -21.85 20.15
CA GLN A 338 -5.63 -21.55 21.01
C GLN A 338 -4.46 -20.98 20.20
N LEU A 339 -4.20 -21.53 19.01
CA LEU A 339 -3.22 -21.01 18.05
C LEU A 339 -3.56 -19.57 17.65
N LYS A 340 -4.83 -19.28 17.35
CA LYS A 340 -5.29 -17.94 17.01
C LYS A 340 -5.09 -16.97 18.17
N GLN A 341 -5.45 -17.38 19.40
CA GLN A 341 -5.22 -16.57 20.60
C GLN A 341 -3.73 -16.27 20.78
N LEU A 342 -2.86 -17.27 20.66
CA LEU A 342 -1.42 -17.09 20.76
C LEU A 342 -0.88 -16.20 19.64
N LEU A 343 -1.37 -16.36 18.40
CA LEU A 343 -1.01 -15.53 17.26
C LEU A 343 -1.33 -14.06 17.56
N ILE A 344 -2.50 -13.77 18.11
CA ILE A 344 -2.94 -12.40 18.36
C ILE A 344 -2.25 -11.82 19.59
N THR A 345 -2.12 -12.59 20.68
CA THR A 345 -1.40 -12.15 21.88
C THR A 345 0.06 -11.82 21.58
N GLN A 346 0.72 -12.65 20.77
CA GLN A 346 2.15 -12.49 20.49
C GLN A 346 2.40 -11.63 19.27
N TYR A 347 1.51 -11.61 18.28
CA TYR A 347 1.80 -11.09 16.94
C TYR A 347 0.79 -10.07 16.38
N LYS A 348 -0.17 -9.53 17.18
CA LYS A 348 -1.23 -8.62 16.70
C LYS A 348 -0.73 -7.41 15.90
N ASP A 349 0.48 -6.93 16.16
CA ASP A 349 1.05 -5.76 15.49
C ASP A 349 1.43 -6.04 14.01
N LEU A 350 1.45 -7.30 13.58
CA LEU A 350 1.68 -7.71 12.17
C LEU A 350 0.43 -7.63 11.29
N ARG A 351 -0.74 -7.42 11.88
CA ARG A 351 -2.02 -7.41 11.17
C ARG A 351 -2.07 -6.30 10.11
N MET A 352 -2.44 -6.64 8.89
CA MET A 352 -2.50 -5.70 7.76
C MET A 352 -3.84 -4.98 7.69
N THR A 353 -4.92 -5.68 8.03
CA THR A 353 -6.29 -5.16 7.92
C THR A 353 -7.10 -5.58 9.14
N SER A 354 -7.74 -4.62 9.77
CA SER A 354 -8.64 -4.81 10.91
C SER A 354 -10.10 -4.85 10.45
N PRO A 355 -11.00 -5.60 11.13
CA PRO A 355 -12.41 -5.62 10.78
C PRO A 355 -13.10 -4.29 11.10
N ILE A 356 -12.40 -3.41 11.83
CA ILE A 356 -12.88 -2.07 12.15
C ILE A 356 -12.40 -1.02 11.15
N ASP A 357 -11.55 -1.36 10.18
CA ASP A 357 -10.96 -0.37 9.27
C ASP A 357 -12.04 0.36 8.47
N ASP A 358 -13.07 -0.36 8.01
CA ASP A 358 -14.22 0.21 7.29
C ASP A 358 -15.07 1.16 8.18
N SER A 359 -15.01 0.97 9.50
CA SER A 359 -15.78 1.75 10.48
C SER A 359 -14.91 2.71 11.30
N ALA A 360 -13.62 2.85 10.96
CA ALA A 360 -12.62 3.52 11.79
C ALA A 360 -12.96 4.98 12.09
N GLU A 361 -13.35 5.76 11.07
CA GLU A 361 -13.74 7.17 11.21
C GLU A 361 -14.90 7.33 12.20
N LYS A 362 -15.89 6.45 12.09
CA LYS A 362 -17.09 6.48 12.93
C LYS A 362 -16.80 6.04 14.36
N ILE A 363 -15.92 5.06 14.54
CA ILE A 363 -15.47 4.61 15.86
C ILE A 363 -14.69 5.72 16.55
N GLU A 364 -13.79 6.41 15.83
CA GLU A 364 -13.01 7.53 16.37
C GLU A 364 -13.91 8.70 16.79
N GLU A 365 -14.87 9.09 15.93
CA GLU A 365 -15.86 10.13 16.29
C GLU A 365 -16.64 9.74 17.55
N VAL A 366 -17.11 8.49 17.62
CA VAL A 366 -17.88 7.99 18.78
C VAL A 366 -17.03 7.94 20.04
N SER A 367 -15.81 7.42 19.98
CA SER A 367 -14.89 7.42 21.13
C SER A 367 -14.64 8.84 21.63
N GLY A 368 -14.49 9.83 20.75
CA GLY A 368 -14.35 11.23 21.12
C GLY A 368 -15.54 11.77 21.93
N ILE A 369 -16.77 11.54 21.48
CA ILE A 369 -17.99 12.03 22.18
C ILE A 369 -18.38 11.18 23.39
N LEU A 370 -18.00 9.90 23.42
CA LEU A 370 -18.30 8.97 24.51
C LEU A 370 -17.41 9.21 25.74
N SER A 371 -16.32 9.96 25.60
CA SER A 371 -15.43 10.39 26.69
C SER A 371 -16.15 11.15 27.82
N MET A 372 -17.33 11.73 27.53
CA MET A 372 -18.20 12.35 28.53
C MET A 372 -18.94 11.34 29.41
N PHE A 373 -18.90 10.05 29.07
CA PHE A 373 -19.63 8.95 29.72
C PHE A 373 -18.66 7.79 30.05
N PRO A 374 -17.78 7.94 31.07
CA PRO A 374 -16.62 7.06 31.24
C PRO A 374 -16.94 5.57 31.42
N LYS A 375 -18.10 5.25 32.03
CA LYS A 375 -18.54 3.85 32.20
C LYS A 375 -18.92 3.22 30.86
N ALA A 376 -19.66 3.96 30.03
CA ALA A 376 -20.04 3.51 28.69
C ALA A 376 -18.81 3.43 27.77
N GLU A 377 -17.89 4.39 27.88
CA GLU A 377 -16.63 4.44 27.15
C GLU A 377 -15.75 3.21 27.43
N ALA A 378 -15.57 2.84 28.69
CA ALA A 378 -14.74 1.69 29.06
C ALA A 378 -15.25 0.38 28.43
N ALA A 379 -16.57 0.15 28.46
CA ALA A 379 -17.18 -1.01 27.82
C ALA A 379 -17.02 -0.96 26.29
N TYR A 380 -17.21 0.22 25.69
CA TYR A 380 -17.08 0.41 24.24
C TYR A 380 -15.65 0.14 23.76
N ASN A 381 -14.65 0.70 24.43
CA ASN A 381 -13.25 0.51 24.07
C ASN A 381 -12.82 -0.96 24.19
N THR A 382 -13.35 -1.68 25.19
CA THR A 382 -13.12 -3.12 25.34
C THR A 382 -13.71 -3.89 24.13
N ALA A 383 -14.92 -3.53 23.69
CA ALA A 383 -15.51 -4.11 22.50
C ALA A 383 -14.67 -3.84 21.25
N VAL A 384 -14.31 -2.57 21.02
CA VAL A 384 -13.50 -2.13 19.87
C VAL A 384 -12.16 -2.86 19.85
N GLU A 385 -11.50 -3.05 20.99
CA GLU A 385 -10.25 -3.80 21.05
C GLU A 385 -10.45 -5.27 20.65
N LYS A 386 -11.53 -5.91 21.09
CA LYS A 386 -11.85 -7.30 20.70
C LYS A 386 -12.13 -7.42 19.20
N PHE A 387 -12.89 -6.48 18.63
CA PHE A 387 -13.13 -6.41 17.18
C PHE A 387 -11.83 -6.13 16.41
N LYS A 388 -11.03 -5.16 16.86
CA LYS A 388 -9.73 -4.80 16.27
C LYS A 388 -8.79 -6.00 16.19
N ASN A 389 -8.91 -6.92 17.14
CA ASN A 389 -8.10 -8.11 17.21
C ASN A 389 -8.79 -9.36 16.61
N ASN A 390 -10.07 -9.27 16.18
CA ASN A 390 -10.87 -10.41 15.71
C ASN A 390 -10.89 -11.60 16.70
N ILE A 391 -11.03 -11.28 17.99
CA ILE A 391 -11.10 -12.24 19.10
C ILE A 391 -12.39 -12.07 19.89
N TYR A 392 -12.85 -13.17 20.49
CA TYR A 392 -13.97 -13.16 21.44
C TYR A 392 -15.21 -12.43 20.90
N GLN A 393 -15.63 -12.74 19.66
CA GLN A 393 -16.70 -11.99 18.98
C GLN A 393 -17.99 -11.92 19.82
N ARG A 394 -18.34 -13.00 20.52
CA ARG A 394 -19.44 -13.03 21.49
C ARG A 394 -19.28 -11.95 22.57
N ASN A 395 -18.14 -11.97 23.26
CA ASN A 395 -17.86 -11.01 24.33
C ASN A 395 -17.74 -9.58 23.80
N ALA A 396 -17.30 -9.38 22.55
CA ALA A 396 -17.24 -8.07 21.92
C ALA A 396 -18.66 -7.49 21.72
N VAL A 397 -19.60 -8.32 21.25
CA VAL A 397 -21.02 -7.94 21.14
C VAL A 397 -21.66 -7.68 22.52
N ASP A 398 -21.26 -8.43 23.55
CA ASP A 398 -21.71 -8.21 24.94
C ASP A 398 -21.26 -6.85 25.47
N ASP A 399 -20.00 -6.51 25.25
CA ASP A 399 -19.44 -5.24 25.66
C ASP A 399 -20.10 -4.05 24.94
N LEU A 400 -20.44 -4.20 23.66
CA LEU A 400 -21.22 -3.18 22.91
C LEU A 400 -22.59 -2.95 23.53
N ARG A 401 -23.31 -4.03 23.83
CA ARG A 401 -24.61 -3.95 24.50
C ARG A 401 -24.47 -3.27 25.86
N LEU A 402 -23.46 -3.64 26.64
CA LEU A 402 -23.20 -3.06 27.97
C LEU A 402 -22.90 -1.57 27.86
N SER A 403 -22.08 -1.15 26.90
CA SER A 403 -21.79 0.26 26.64
C SER A 403 -23.06 1.06 26.37
N LEU A 404 -23.91 0.57 25.47
CA LEU A 404 -25.19 1.20 25.16
C LEU A 404 -26.13 1.27 26.38
N GLU A 405 -26.19 0.20 27.18
CA GLU A 405 -27.00 0.21 28.41
C GLU A 405 -26.51 1.26 29.42
N LEU A 406 -25.19 1.32 29.66
CA LEU A 406 -24.59 2.28 30.60
C LEU A 406 -24.82 3.72 30.14
N LEU A 407 -24.67 4.00 28.84
CA LEU A 407 -24.95 5.31 28.25
C LEU A 407 -26.41 5.73 28.46
N VAL A 408 -27.35 4.84 28.16
CA VAL A 408 -28.79 5.14 28.27
C VAL A 408 -29.19 5.35 29.73
N LYS A 409 -28.65 4.54 30.67
CA LYS A 409 -28.85 4.73 32.12
C LYS A 409 -28.39 6.10 32.58
N GLU A 410 -27.20 6.52 32.14
CA GLU A 410 -26.61 7.79 32.52
C GLU A 410 -27.40 8.99 31.96
N ILE A 411 -27.76 8.95 30.68
CA ILE A 411 -28.53 10.02 30.02
C ILE A 411 -29.95 10.17 30.61
N LEU A 412 -30.61 9.04 30.91
CA LEU A 412 -31.97 9.04 31.45
C LEU A 412 -32.01 9.11 32.98
N ASN A 413 -30.84 9.09 33.63
CA ASN A 413 -30.65 9.07 35.07
C ASN A 413 -31.53 8.01 35.77
N ASN A 414 -31.44 6.77 35.30
CA ASN A 414 -32.17 5.64 35.86
C ASN A 414 -31.33 4.35 35.82
N GLU A 415 -31.82 3.28 36.46
CA GLU A 415 -31.12 1.98 36.55
C GLU A 415 -31.80 0.83 35.78
N LYS A 416 -32.70 1.14 34.84
CA LYS A 416 -33.42 0.13 34.06
C LYS A 416 -32.50 -0.60 33.09
N SER A 417 -32.71 -1.91 32.90
CA SER A 417 -32.02 -2.66 31.85
C SER A 417 -32.39 -2.12 30.46
N LEU A 418 -31.53 -2.34 29.47
CA LEU A 418 -31.70 -1.78 28.13
C LEU A 418 -33.07 -2.11 27.51
N GLU A 419 -33.58 -3.33 27.69
CA GLU A 419 -34.91 -3.75 27.19
C GLU A 419 -36.08 -2.98 27.80
N ASN A 420 -35.89 -2.39 28.98
CA ASN A 420 -36.92 -1.69 29.74
C ASN A 420 -36.87 -0.17 29.57
N GLN A 421 -36.02 0.35 28.68
CA GLN A 421 -35.81 1.80 28.47
C GLN A 421 -36.76 2.43 27.45
N GLN A 422 -37.66 1.68 26.81
CA GLN A 422 -38.45 2.15 25.66
C GLN A 422 -39.20 3.46 25.94
N ALA A 423 -39.95 3.50 27.04
CA ALA A 423 -40.84 4.61 27.33
C ALA A 423 -40.04 5.87 27.67
N GLU A 424 -39.04 5.74 28.54
CA GLU A 424 -38.18 6.84 28.96
C GLU A 424 -37.34 7.38 27.80
N LEU A 425 -36.76 6.50 26.99
CA LEU A 425 -35.92 6.90 25.86
C LEU A 425 -36.73 7.64 24.79
N LYS A 426 -37.93 7.15 24.44
CA LYS A 426 -38.81 7.86 23.49
C LYS A 426 -39.20 9.24 24.02
N LYS A 427 -39.58 9.33 25.30
CA LYS A 427 -39.93 10.61 25.94
C LYS A 427 -38.75 11.59 25.91
N PHE A 428 -37.55 11.10 26.22
CA PHE A 428 -36.31 11.88 26.16
C PHE A 428 -36.05 12.40 24.73
N LEU A 429 -36.06 11.52 23.73
CA LEU A 429 -35.80 11.90 22.34
C LEU A 429 -36.81 12.93 21.82
N THR A 430 -38.10 12.76 22.12
CA THR A 430 -39.14 13.73 21.76
C THR A 430 -38.94 15.08 22.45
N SER A 431 -38.52 15.10 23.72
CA SER A 431 -38.17 16.35 24.43
C SER A 431 -37.00 17.10 23.80
N ARG A 432 -36.16 16.38 23.05
CA ARG A 432 -35.02 16.90 22.28
C ARG A 432 -35.36 17.19 20.81
N LYS A 433 -36.66 17.30 20.48
CA LYS A 433 -37.19 17.58 19.13
C LYS A 433 -36.91 16.49 18.08
N VAL A 434 -36.57 15.27 18.51
CA VAL A 434 -36.53 14.11 17.60
C VAL A 434 -37.97 13.70 17.29
N LEU A 435 -38.28 13.54 16.00
CA LEU A 435 -39.61 13.14 15.55
C LEU A 435 -39.98 11.74 16.09
N PRO A 436 -41.24 11.49 16.47
CA PRO A 436 -41.68 10.20 17.02
C PRO A 436 -41.34 9.00 16.15
N GLU A 437 -41.42 9.14 14.83
CA GLU A 437 -41.07 8.11 13.85
C GLU A 437 -39.59 7.73 13.94
N ILE A 438 -38.73 8.74 14.09
CA ILE A 438 -37.29 8.55 14.25
C ILE A 438 -36.97 7.94 15.62
N ALA A 439 -37.64 8.40 16.69
CA ALA A 439 -37.49 7.81 18.02
C ALA A 439 -37.94 6.33 18.05
N ASN A 440 -39.00 5.99 17.31
CA ASN A 440 -39.45 4.62 17.12
C ASN A 440 -38.43 3.78 16.35
N LEU A 441 -37.81 4.33 15.30
CA LEU A 441 -36.78 3.65 14.53
C LEU A 441 -35.52 3.38 15.37
N ILE A 442 -35.07 4.37 16.15
CA ILE A 442 -33.95 4.21 17.09
C ILE A 442 -34.25 3.07 18.06
N TRP A 443 -35.43 3.08 18.69
CA TRP A 443 -35.83 2.01 19.59
C TRP A 443 -35.90 0.64 18.91
N ALA A 444 -36.45 0.55 17.70
CA ALA A 444 -36.55 -0.71 16.97
C ALA A 444 -35.17 -1.34 16.73
N ASN A 445 -34.15 -0.52 16.47
CA ASN A 445 -32.77 -0.99 16.35
C ASN A 445 -32.21 -1.48 17.69
N ILE A 446 -32.45 -0.75 18.79
CA ILE A 446 -32.06 -1.19 20.15
C ILE A 446 -32.74 -2.52 20.50
N ASP A 447 -34.03 -2.65 20.24
CA ASP A 447 -34.81 -3.87 20.49
C ASP A 447 -34.31 -5.06 19.65
N ASN A 448 -33.91 -4.82 18.40
CA ASN A 448 -33.29 -5.86 17.59
C ASN A 448 -31.90 -6.28 18.10
N ILE A 449 -31.08 -5.33 18.58
CA ILE A 449 -29.79 -5.62 19.22
C ILE A 449 -30.00 -6.49 20.47
N THR A 450 -30.94 -6.14 21.35
CA THR A 450 -31.19 -6.92 22.57
C THR A 450 -31.77 -8.30 22.26
N LYS A 451 -32.67 -8.42 21.27
CA LYS A 451 -33.19 -9.71 20.79
C LYS A 451 -32.10 -10.60 20.20
N TYR A 452 -31.23 -10.05 19.35
CA TYR A 452 -30.11 -10.78 18.79
C TYR A 452 -29.20 -11.33 19.89
N HIS A 453 -28.81 -10.47 20.82
CA HIS A 453 -27.97 -10.87 21.94
C HIS A 453 -28.64 -11.93 22.82
N ASN A 454 -29.93 -11.79 23.13
CA ASN A 454 -30.63 -12.79 23.92
C ASN A 454 -30.70 -14.16 23.21
N ARG A 455 -30.86 -14.19 21.88
CA ARG A 455 -30.96 -15.46 21.12
C ARG A 455 -29.60 -16.11 20.87
N TYR A 456 -28.67 -15.37 20.30
CA TYR A 456 -27.45 -15.93 19.72
C TYR A 456 -26.24 -15.83 20.64
N VAL A 457 -26.20 -14.80 21.49
CA VAL A 457 -25.11 -14.64 22.44
C VAL A 457 -25.40 -15.46 23.70
N LYS A 458 -26.51 -15.22 24.41
CA LYS A 458 -26.73 -15.87 25.71
C LYS A 458 -26.91 -17.39 25.64
N HIS A 459 -27.53 -17.90 24.58
CA HIS A 459 -28.05 -19.27 24.55
C HIS A 459 -27.39 -20.20 23.53
N ASP A 460 -26.75 -19.69 22.47
CA ASP A 460 -26.39 -20.51 21.30
C ASP A 460 -24.89 -20.46 20.91
N ASP A 461 -24.09 -19.59 21.54
CA ASP A 461 -22.65 -19.40 21.29
C ASP A 461 -22.26 -19.30 19.79
N ASN A 462 -23.21 -18.87 18.96
CA ASN A 462 -23.14 -18.92 17.51
C ASN A 462 -23.24 -17.51 16.94
N VAL A 463 -22.17 -16.73 17.15
CA VAL A 463 -22.06 -15.36 16.62
C VAL A 463 -21.16 -15.39 15.40
N GLY A 464 -21.76 -15.24 14.21
CA GLY A 464 -21.02 -15.13 12.96
C GLY A 464 -20.21 -13.83 12.85
N LYS A 465 -19.11 -13.86 12.10
CA LYS A 465 -18.23 -12.69 11.87
C LYS A 465 -19.02 -11.50 11.32
N THR A 466 -19.73 -11.70 10.20
CA THR A 466 -20.55 -10.66 9.55
C THR A 466 -21.61 -10.07 10.48
N ASP A 467 -22.27 -10.91 11.27
CA ASP A 467 -23.30 -10.46 12.22
C ASP A 467 -22.68 -9.62 13.36
N SER A 468 -21.51 -10.01 13.84
CA SER A 468 -20.79 -9.27 14.89
C SER A 468 -20.29 -7.89 14.40
N GLU A 469 -19.77 -7.81 13.18
CA GLU A 469 -19.35 -6.53 12.55
C GLU A 469 -20.56 -5.62 12.33
N THR A 470 -21.69 -6.19 11.89
CA THR A 470 -22.96 -5.45 11.77
C THR A 470 -23.43 -4.90 13.12
N MET A 471 -23.30 -5.69 14.20
CA MET A 471 -23.65 -5.25 15.56
C MET A 471 -22.76 -4.10 16.06
N LEU A 472 -21.46 -4.11 15.71
CA LEU A 472 -20.57 -2.98 15.96
C LEU A 472 -21.10 -1.73 15.27
N ASP A 473 -21.31 -1.78 13.96
CA ASP A 473 -21.78 -0.63 13.19
C ASP A 473 -23.11 -0.07 13.68
N MET A 474 -24.08 -0.95 13.92
CA MET A 474 -25.40 -0.57 14.42
C MET A 474 -25.29 0.07 15.80
N THR A 475 -24.59 -0.56 16.74
CA THR A 475 -24.48 -0.05 18.12
C THR A 475 -23.74 1.28 18.17
N THR A 476 -22.63 1.41 17.44
CA THR A 476 -21.87 2.67 17.31
C THR A 476 -22.74 3.78 16.73
N THR A 477 -23.57 3.49 15.72
CA THR A 477 -24.53 4.48 15.18
C THR A 477 -25.52 4.94 16.22
N ILE A 478 -26.10 4.02 16.98
CA ILE A 478 -27.12 4.32 17.98
C ILE A 478 -26.53 5.13 19.13
N ILE A 479 -25.33 4.77 19.62
CA ILE A 479 -24.59 5.56 20.62
C ILE A 479 -24.41 7.00 20.13
N LYS A 480 -23.92 7.18 18.89
CA LYS A 480 -23.73 8.50 18.28
C LYS A 480 -25.02 9.31 18.25
N ILE A 481 -26.12 8.72 17.79
CA ILE A 481 -27.43 9.39 17.69
C ILE A 481 -27.93 9.81 19.07
N ILE A 482 -27.82 8.93 20.07
CA ILE A 482 -28.29 9.18 21.44
C ILE A 482 -27.49 10.32 22.07
N ILE A 483 -26.17 10.34 21.93
CA ILE A 483 -25.33 11.43 22.47
C ILE A 483 -25.65 12.75 21.77
N LYS A 484 -25.76 12.77 20.44
CA LYS A 484 -26.11 13.98 19.67
C LYS A 484 -27.50 14.52 20.02
N ALA A 485 -28.42 13.69 20.49
CA ALA A 485 -29.71 14.15 21.00
C ALA A 485 -29.61 14.69 22.44
N ALA A 486 -28.60 14.29 23.21
CA ALA A 486 -28.40 14.71 24.59
C ALA A 486 -27.66 16.05 24.71
N THR A 487 -26.74 16.32 23.80
CA THR A 487 -26.02 17.59 23.62
C THR A 487 -26.86 18.57 22.81
#